data_AF-A0A0D2PNA1-F1
#
_entry.id   AF-A0A0D2PNA1-F1
#
_cell.length_a   1.000
_cell.length_b   1.000
_cell.length_c   1.000
_cell.angle_alpha   90.00
_cell.angle_beta   90.00
_cell.angle_gamma   90.00
#
_symmetry.space_group_name_H-M   'P 1'
#
loop_
_entity.id
_entity.type
_entity.pdbx_description
1 polymer ?
#
loop_
_entity_poly.entity_id
_entity_poly.type
_entity_poly.pdbx_seq_one_letter_code
_entity_poly.pdbx_strand_id
1 'polypeptide(L)'
;MALRPIDNALSIVPDGLRPKKQAKVSIQPQKKASEISVNDENKAPLPQPIDASVDYVASEDLKPFQDPESNIQSLVEGLDSKDWVKVCQSLNDARRFSLYHPGLLLPVLEKVMLVVVKSMKNPRSALCKTSIMAASDIFNAYGEKLLSTDSSAFDQLVGSPIDPDHHFSFPVFEFLL
;
A
#
# COMPACT_ATOMS: atom_id res chain seq x y z
N MET A 1 53.21 -30.25 -6.16
CA MET A 1 52.09 -29.90 -7.07
C MET A 1 51.98 -28.39 -7.07
N ALA A 2 52.37 -27.76 -8.19
CA ALA A 2 52.57 -26.31 -8.28
C ALA A 2 51.25 -25.57 -8.49
N LEU A 3 51.01 -24.53 -7.68
CA LEU A 3 49.89 -23.60 -7.79
C LEU A 3 50.15 -22.66 -8.98
N ARG A 4 49.15 -22.50 -9.87
CA ARG A 4 49.18 -21.54 -10.97
C ARG A 4 48.65 -20.17 -10.46
N PRO A 5 49.39 -19.06 -10.64
CA PRO A 5 48.91 -17.72 -10.33
C PRO A 5 47.85 -17.21 -11.31
N ILE A 6 47.00 -16.31 -10.82
CA ILE A 6 45.92 -15.63 -11.53
C ILE A 6 46.51 -14.35 -12.13
N ASP A 7 46.73 -14.32 -13.43
CA ASP A 7 47.07 -13.10 -14.17
C ASP A 7 45.93 -12.80 -15.15
N ASN A 8 45.09 -11.82 -14.82
CA ASN A 8 44.42 -11.06 -15.86
C ASN A 8 44.39 -9.59 -15.44
N ALA A 9 45.35 -8.84 -15.96
CA ALA A 9 45.59 -7.45 -15.70
C ALA A 9 44.52 -6.56 -16.35
N LEU A 10 44.09 -5.55 -15.60
CA LEU A 10 43.38 -4.37 -16.11
C LEU A 10 44.30 -3.60 -17.06
N SER A 11 43.83 -3.32 -18.28
CA SER A 11 44.42 -2.30 -19.16
C SER A 11 43.43 -1.16 -19.38
N ILE A 12 43.73 -0.06 -18.71
CA ILE A 12 43.22 1.30 -18.93
C ILE A 12 44.09 1.92 -20.03
N VAL A 13 43.50 2.72 -20.93
CA VAL A 13 43.99 4.04 -21.48
C VAL A 13 43.23 4.42 -22.78
N PRO A 14 43.08 5.74 -23.08
CA PRO A 14 41.92 6.37 -23.70
C PRO A 14 42.16 6.88 -25.14
N ASP A 15 41.17 7.60 -25.68
CA ASP A 15 41.25 8.93 -26.34
C ASP A 15 40.34 9.04 -27.59
N GLY A 16 39.80 10.24 -27.79
CA GLY A 16 38.54 10.49 -28.50
C GLY A 16 38.58 10.51 -30.04
N LEU A 17 37.38 10.52 -30.62
CA LEU A 17 37.03 11.35 -31.78
C LEU A 17 35.50 11.37 -31.98
N ARG A 18 34.89 12.55 -31.92
CA ARG A 18 33.52 12.84 -32.35
C ARG A 18 33.54 13.18 -33.84
N PRO A 19 32.47 12.89 -34.62
CA PRO A 19 31.76 14.02 -35.22
C PRO A 19 30.22 13.92 -35.20
N LYS A 20 29.59 15.10 -35.19
CA LYS A 20 28.15 15.39 -35.21
C LYS A 20 27.56 15.29 -36.64
N LYS A 21 26.25 14.99 -36.76
CA LYS A 21 25.28 15.58 -37.73
C LYS A 21 23.87 15.06 -37.38
N GLN A 22 23.02 15.84 -36.71
CA GLN A 22 22.03 16.83 -37.21
C GLN A 22 20.64 16.24 -37.56
N ALA A 23 19.63 17.05 -37.23
CA ALA A 23 18.24 16.73 -36.91
C ALA A 23 17.25 16.77 -38.09
N LYS A 24 16.07 16.13 -37.94
CA LYS A 24 14.73 16.79 -37.96
C LYS A 24 13.53 15.80 -37.88
N VAL A 25 12.64 16.15 -36.94
CA VAL A 25 11.17 15.95 -36.80
C VAL A 25 10.39 15.32 -37.96
N SER A 26 9.48 14.35 -37.68
CA SER A 26 8.07 14.36 -38.17
C SER A 26 7.19 13.17 -37.68
N ILE A 27 6.12 13.49 -36.93
CA ILE A 27 4.69 13.06 -37.07
C ILE A 27 4.28 11.56 -36.91
N GLN A 28 3.37 11.29 -35.94
CA GLN A 28 2.49 10.08 -35.76
C GLN A 28 1.38 10.02 -36.86
N PRO A 29 0.62 8.92 -37.18
CA PRO A 29 -0.09 8.00 -36.24
C PRO A 29 -0.49 6.58 -36.77
N GLN A 30 -1.30 5.86 -35.96
CA GLN A 30 -2.27 4.78 -36.32
C GLN A 30 -1.93 3.27 -36.21
N LYS A 31 -2.61 2.65 -35.23
CA LYS A 31 -3.60 1.54 -35.32
C LYS A 31 -3.23 0.19 -35.98
N LYS A 32 -3.48 -0.83 -35.15
CA LYS A 32 -4.25 -2.08 -35.35
C LYS A 32 -3.51 -3.36 -35.78
N ALA A 33 -3.72 -4.35 -34.91
CA ALA A 33 -4.03 -5.75 -35.15
C ALA A 33 -2.97 -6.63 -35.85
N SER A 34 -2.54 -7.65 -35.12
CA SER A 34 -2.06 -8.89 -35.73
C SER A 34 -2.67 -10.03 -34.94
N GLU A 35 -3.39 -10.87 -35.67
CA GLU A 35 -4.23 -11.96 -35.19
C GLU A 35 -3.43 -13.15 -34.64
N ILE A 36 -4.16 -13.91 -33.85
CA ILE A 36 -3.89 -15.22 -33.27
C ILE A 36 -3.37 -16.25 -34.29
N SER A 37 -2.25 -16.88 -33.97
CA SER A 37 -2.04 -18.34 -33.85
C SER A 37 -0.58 -18.52 -33.40
N VAL A 38 -0.19 -19.45 -32.53
CA VAL A 38 -0.45 -20.89 -32.55
C VAL A 38 -0.36 -21.41 -31.10
N ASN A 39 -1.27 -22.33 -30.78
CA ASN A 39 -1.26 -23.21 -29.62
C ASN A 39 0.11 -23.91 -29.44
N ASP A 40 0.70 -23.82 -28.24
CA ASP A 40 1.63 -24.83 -27.72
C ASP A 40 1.37 -25.04 -26.21
N GLU A 41 0.87 -26.23 -25.89
CA GLU A 41 0.48 -26.73 -24.58
C GLU A 41 1.70 -27.01 -23.69
N ASN A 42 2.33 -25.98 -23.11
CA ASN A 42 3.03 -26.12 -21.81
C ASN A 42 3.32 -24.77 -21.16
N LYS A 43 2.34 -24.21 -20.46
CA LYS A 43 2.60 -23.15 -19.49
C LYS A 43 1.72 -23.37 -18.28
N ALA A 44 2.36 -23.64 -17.14
CA ALA A 44 1.70 -23.52 -15.84
C ALA A 44 0.94 -22.19 -15.81
N PRO A 45 -0.31 -22.13 -15.29
CA PRO A 45 -1.05 -20.88 -15.20
C PRO A 45 -0.13 -19.84 -14.55
N LEU A 46 0.30 -18.86 -15.34
CA LEU A 46 0.94 -17.67 -14.79
C LEU A 46 -0.04 -17.13 -13.74
N PRO A 47 0.38 -16.91 -12.49
CA PRO A 47 -0.46 -16.19 -11.55
C PRO A 47 -0.81 -14.89 -12.25
N GLN A 48 -2.08 -14.72 -12.62
CA GLN A 48 -2.55 -13.50 -13.21
C GLN A 48 -2.26 -12.43 -12.15
N PRO A 49 -1.40 -11.43 -12.41
CA PRO A 49 -1.32 -10.29 -11.55
C PRO A 49 -2.60 -9.52 -11.86
N ILE A 50 -3.67 -9.86 -11.15
CA ILE A 50 -4.65 -8.86 -10.76
C ILE A 50 -3.91 -7.92 -9.81
N ASP A 51 -3.03 -7.10 -10.40
CA ASP A 51 -2.46 -5.94 -9.76
C ASP A 51 -3.59 -4.93 -9.68
N ALA A 52 -4.52 -5.18 -8.77
CA ALA A 52 -5.41 -4.15 -8.28
C ALA A 52 -4.50 -3.18 -7.52
N SER A 53 -3.84 -2.29 -8.26
CA SER A 53 -2.82 -1.41 -7.74
C SER A 53 -3.47 -0.52 -6.68
N VAL A 54 -3.22 -0.83 -5.41
CA VAL A 54 -3.61 0.05 -4.31
C VAL A 54 -2.66 1.23 -4.34
N ASP A 55 -3.22 2.42 -4.52
CA ASP A 55 -2.44 3.66 -4.52
C ASP A 55 -1.99 4.00 -3.09
N TYR A 56 -0.70 4.25 -2.94
CA TYR A 56 -0.09 4.59 -1.65
C TYR A 56 0.29 6.06 -1.66
N VAL A 57 -0.58 6.88 -1.11
CA VAL A 57 -0.36 8.33 -0.99
C VAL A 57 0.11 8.65 0.42
N ALA A 58 1.18 9.42 0.57
CA ALA A 58 1.62 9.91 1.87
C ALA A 58 0.56 10.82 2.50
N SER A 59 0.50 10.88 3.82
CA SER A 59 -0.55 11.65 4.52
C SER A 59 -0.53 13.14 4.19
N GLU A 60 0.66 13.68 3.91
CA GLU A 60 0.89 15.06 3.46
C GLU A 60 0.40 15.37 2.04
N ASP A 61 0.30 14.34 1.18
CA ASP A 61 -0.15 14.47 -0.22
C ASP A 61 -1.66 14.22 -0.39
N LEU A 62 -2.35 13.82 0.68
CA LEU A 62 -3.78 13.59 0.64
C LEU A 62 -4.54 14.90 0.39
N LYS A 63 -5.70 14.79 -0.27
CA LYS A 63 -6.54 15.95 -0.59
C LYS A 63 -7.85 15.89 0.20
N PRO A 64 -8.38 17.04 0.65
CA PRO A 64 -9.69 17.09 1.29
C PRO A 64 -10.79 16.62 0.32
N PHE A 65 -11.94 16.24 0.88
CA PHE A 65 -13.12 15.92 0.07
C PHE A 65 -13.80 17.21 -0.39
N GLN A 66 -14.38 17.19 -1.59
CA GLN A 66 -15.23 18.29 -2.06
C GLN A 66 -16.55 18.34 -1.27
N ASP A 67 -17.09 17.18 -0.92
CA ASP A 67 -18.32 17.04 -0.13
C ASP A 67 -18.20 15.90 0.89
N PRO A 68 -17.61 16.15 2.07
CA PRO A 68 -17.33 15.08 3.04
C PRO A 68 -18.60 14.44 3.63
N GLU A 69 -19.72 15.15 3.67
CA GLU A 69 -21.00 14.66 4.21
C GLU A 69 -21.57 13.53 3.33
N SER A 70 -21.52 13.68 2.01
CA SER A 70 -21.97 12.60 1.10
C SER A 70 -20.99 11.41 1.06
N ASN A 71 -19.71 11.66 1.32
CA ASN A 71 -18.68 10.62 1.25
C ASN A 71 -18.64 9.72 2.51
N ILE A 72 -19.18 10.16 3.66
CA ILE A 72 -19.14 9.36 4.88
C ILE A 72 -19.97 8.07 4.76
N GLN A 73 -21.10 8.12 4.05
CA GLN A 73 -21.90 6.92 3.79
C GLN A 73 -21.13 5.93 2.91
N SER A 74 -20.48 6.44 1.86
CA SER A 74 -19.67 5.62 0.94
C SER A 74 -18.49 4.96 1.67
N LEU A 75 -17.87 5.66 2.63
CA LEU A 75 -16.86 5.10 3.51
C LEU A 75 -17.40 3.88 4.27
N VAL A 76 -18.53 4.05 4.96
CA VAL A 76 -19.11 2.98 5.80
C VAL A 76 -19.48 1.76 4.95
N GLU A 77 -20.07 1.96 3.78
CA GLU A 77 -20.42 0.88 2.85
C GLU A 77 -19.20 0.16 2.28
N GLY A 78 -18.11 0.89 2.02
CA GLY A 78 -16.88 0.29 1.51
C GLY A 78 -16.08 -0.46 2.57
N LEU A 79 -16.14 -0.03 3.84
CA LEU A 79 -15.56 -0.77 4.97
C LEU A 79 -16.25 -2.14 5.20
N ASP A 80 -17.54 -2.26 4.87
CA ASP A 80 -18.29 -3.53 4.93
C ASP A 80 -18.09 -4.42 3.69
N SER A 81 -17.27 -3.99 2.74
CA SER A 81 -17.05 -4.74 1.51
C SER A 81 -16.35 -6.06 1.77
N LYS A 82 -16.74 -7.09 1.02
CA LYS A 82 -16.01 -8.36 0.95
C LYS A 82 -14.79 -8.27 0.03
N ASP A 83 -14.76 -7.26 -0.85
CA ASP A 83 -13.63 -6.98 -1.72
C ASP A 83 -12.57 -6.18 -0.96
N TRP A 84 -11.41 -6.81 -0.77
CA TRP A 84 -10.27 -6.22 -0.06
C TRP A 84 -9.75 -4.95 -0.74
N VAL A 85 -9.89 -4.81 -2.06
CA VAL A 85 -9.47 -3.62 -2.80
C VAL A 85 -10.35 -2.43 -2.41
N LYS A 86 -11.66 -2.66 -2.33
CA LYS A 86 -12.63 -1.66 -1.88
C LYS A 86 -12.37 -1.28 -0.42
N VAL A 87 -12.02 -2.25 0.44
CA VAL A 87 -11.61 -1.94 1.82
C VAL A 87 -10.36 -1.06 1.85
N CYS A 88 -9.34 -1.32 1.02
CA CYS A 88 -8.17 -0.44 0.91
C CYS A 88 -8.54 0.99 0.49
N GLN A 89 -9.47 1.14 -0.47
CA GLN A 89 -9.96 2.45 -0.89
C GLN A 89 -10.64 3.18 0.27
N SER A 90 -11.53 2.49 0.98
CA SER A 90 -12.22 3.04 2.15
C SER A 90 -11.27 3.36 3.31
N LEU A 91 -10.22 2.57 3.53
CA LEU A 91 -9.20 2.92 4.52
C LEU A 91 -8.41 4.17 4.10
N ASN A 92 -8.15 4.38 2.81
CA ASN A 92 -7.57 5.64 2.32
C ASN A 92 -8.53 6.82 2.50
N ASP A 93 -9.83 6.62 2.32
CA ASP A 93 -10.82 7.65 2.63
C ASP A 93 -10.86 7.96 4.13
N ALA A 94 -10.77 6.95 5.00
CA ALA A 94 -10.68 7.14 6.45
C ALA A 94 -9.46 7.98 6.86
N ARG A 95 -8.32 7.81 6.17
CA ARG A 95 -7.13 8.68 6.34
C ARG A 95 -7.46 10.14 6.04
N ARG A 96 -8.09 10.40 4.89
CA ARG A 96 -8.51 11.74 4.47
C ARG A 96 -9.49 12.37 5.46
N PHE A 97 -10.46 11.59 5.95
CA PHE A 97 -11.40 12.04 6.98
C PHE A 97 -10.70 12.38 8.29
N SER A 98 -9.72 11.58 8.73
CA SER A 98 -8.96 11.83 9.96
C SER A 98 -8.19 13.15 9.91
N LEU A 99 -7.62 13.48 8.74
CA LEU A 99 -6.83 14.70 8.56
C LEU A 99 -7.69 15.97 8.40
N TYR A 100 -8.73 15.91 7.57
CA TYR A 100 -9.46 17.11 7.15
C TYR A 100 -10.84 17.27 7.80
N HIS A 101 -11.47 16.17 8.23
CA HIS A 101 -12.85 16.17 8.70
C HIS A 101 -13.05 15.26 9.93
N PRO A 102 -12.25 15.43 11.01
CA PRO A 102 -12.26 14.47 12.11
C PRO A 102 -13.61 14.40 12.86
N GLY A 103 -14.38 15.48 12.85
CA GLY A 103 -15.72 15.49 13.43
C GLY A 103 -16.70 14.50 12.77
N LEU A 104 -16.58 14.28 11.46
CA LEU A 104 -17.48 13.39 10.70
C LEU A 104 -17.11 11.92 10.80
N LEU A 105 -15.82 11.62 11.01
CA LEU A 105 -15.38 10.24 11.21
C LEU A 105 -15.70 9.74 12.62
N LEU A 106 -15.77 10.65 13.61
CA LEU A 106 -15.95 10.30 15.02
C LEU A 106 -17.12 9.33 15.30
N PRO A 107 -18.34 9.50 14.73
CA PRO A 107 -19.45 8.58 14.96
C PRO A 107 -19.24 7.18 14.38
N VAL A 108 -18.34 7.04 13.39
CA VAL A 108 -18.03 5.76 12.72
C VAL A 108 -16.64 5.23 13.09
N LEU A 109 -15.92 5.94 13.98
CA LEU A 109 -14.52 5.67 14.30
C LEU A 109 -14.31 4.28 14.90
N GLU A 110 -15.22 3.84 15.78
CA GLU A 110 -15.16 2.49 16.37
C GLU A 110 -15.18 1.40 15.29
N LYS A 111 -16.05 1.55 14.30
CA LYS A 111 -16.14 0.64 13.16
C LYS A 111 -14.87 0.68 12.32
N VAL A 112 -14.34 1.87 12.04
CA VAL A 112 -13.08 2.05 11.30
C VAL A 112 -11.94 1.33 12.02
N MET A 113 -11.80 1.51 13.33
CA MET A 113 -10.77 0.87 14.14
C MET A 113 -10.88 -0.65 14.15
N LEU A 114 -12.10 -1.19 14.25
CA LEU A 114 -12.33 -2.63 14.15
C LEU A 114 -11.87 -3.19 12.79
N VAL A 115 -12.18 -2.47 11.70
CA VAL A 115 -11.75 -2.86 10.35
C VAL A 115 -10.24 -2.73 10.21
N VAL A 116 -9.62 -1.69 10.76
CA VAL A 116 -8.16 -1.50 10.79
C VAL A 116 -7.48 -2.70 11.47
N VAL A 117 -7.88 -3.06 12.69
CA VAL A 117 -7.32 -4.21 13.43
C VAL A 117 -7.50 -5.52 12.67
N LYS A 118 -8.68 -5.74 12.08
CA LYS A 118 -8.95 -6.93 11.26
C LYS A 118 -8.07 -6.96 9.99
N SER A 119 -7.85 -5.80 9.38
CA SER A 119 -7.13 -5.66 8.11
C SER A 119 -5.62 -5.77 8.29
N MET A 120 -5.08 -5.40 9.45
CA MET A 120 -3.67 -5.64 9.81
C MET A 120 -3.32 -7.12 9.91
N LYS A 121 -4.28 -7.97 10.32
CA LYS A 121 -4.13 -9.43 10.38
C LYS A 121 -4.35 -10.13 9.04
N ASN A 122 -4.61 -9.39 7.96
CA ASN A 122 -4.86 -9.96 6.64
C ASN A 122 -3.54 -10.36 5.95
N PRO A 123 -3.46 -11.53 5.28
CA PRO A 123 -2.23 -11.96 4.58
C PRO A 123 -1.88 -11.10 3.36
N ARG A 124 -2.77 -10.22 2.91
CA ARG A 124 -2.50 -9.28 1.82
C ARG A 124 -1.72 -8.08 2.34
N SER A 125 -0.45 -7.97 1.93
CA SER A 125 0.44 -6.86 2.27
C SER A 125 -0.16 -5.49 1.94
N ALA A 126 -0.85 -5.34 0.82
CA ALA A 126 -1.46 -4.08 0.42
C ALA A 126 -2.52 -3.59 1.42
N LEU A 127 -3.39 -4.50 1.86
CA LEU A 127 -4.41 -4.19 2.85
C LEU A 127 -3.77 -3.92 4.22
N CYS A 128 -2.83 -4.76 4.64
CA CYS A 128 -2.10 -4.57 5.90
C CYS A 128 -1.40 -3.20 5.94
N LYS A 129 -0.61 -2.87 4.91
CA LYS A 129 0.10 -1.58 4.79
C LYS A 129 -0.87 -0.39 4.82
N THR A 130 -1.95 -0.45 4.06
CA THR A 130 -2.97 0.62 4.07
C THR A 130 -3.60 0.79 5.45
N SER A 131 -3.82 -0.31 6.16
CA SER A 131 -4.37 -0.30 7.53
C SER A 131 -3.42 0.35 8.52
N ILE A 132 -2.11 0.10 8.40
CA ILE A 132 -1.08 0.73 9.24
C ILE A 132 -1.04 2.25 8.99
N MET A 133 -1.04 2.66 7.71
CA MET A 133 -1.10 4.08 7.35
C MET A 133 -2.37 4.74 7.90
N ALA A 134 -3.51 4.06 7.80
CA ALA A 134 -4.78 4.52 8.38
C ALA A 134 -4.75 4.63 9.90
N ALA A 135 -4.20 3.63 10.59
CA ALA A 135 -4.02 3.67 12.03
C ALA A 135 -3.20 4.90 12.43
N SER A 136 -2.06 5.14 11.78
CA SER A 136 -1.20 6.28 12.06
C SER A 136 -1.95 7.62 11.94
N ASP A 137 -2.70 7.84 10.85
CA ASP A 137 -3.43 9.09 10.65
C ASP A 137 -4.55 9.27 11.68
N ILE A 138 -5.23 8.18 12.06
CA ILE A 138 -6.26 8.18 13.10
C ILE A 138 -5.64 8.50 14.47
N PHE A 139 -4.53 7.87 14.85
CA PHE A 139 -3.86 8.17 16.12
C PHE A 139 -3.35 9.60 16.19
N ASN A 140 -2.86 10.14 15.08
CA ASN A 140 -2.47 11.54 15.02
C ASN A 140 -3.66 12.49 15.21
N ALA A 141 -4.84 12.12 14.70
CA ALA A 141 -6.05 12.96 14.80
C ALA A 141 -6.80 12.82 16.14
N TYR A 142 -6.83 11.62 16.73
CA TYR A 142 -7.66 11.33 17.91
C TYR A 142 -6.87 10.78 19.10
N GLY A 143 -5.54 10.70 19.05
CA GLY A 143 -4.70 10.03 20.04
C GLY A 143 -5.03 10.42 21.48
N GLU A 144 -5.09 11.71 21.79
CA GLU A 144 -5.47 12.21 23.12
C GLU A 144 -6.85 11.70 23.58
N LYS A 145 -7.83 11.72 22.67
CA LYS A 145 -9.21 11.29 22.94
C LYS A 145 -9.31 9.76 23.08
N LEU A 146 -8.59 9.01 22.25
CA LEU A 146 -8.55 7.56 22.28
C LEU A 146 -7.81 7.05 23.53
N LEU A 147 -6.69 7.67 23.89
CA LEU A 147 -5.93 7.31 25.10
C LEU A 147 -6.66 7.66 26.40
N SER A 148 -7.55 8.66 26.37
CA SER A 148 -8.44 8.94 27.49
C SER A 148 -9.64 7.99 27.60
N THR A 149 -9.88 7.15 26.58
CA THR A 149 -11.03 6.25 26.49
C THR A 149 -10.57 4.80 26.63
N ASP A 150 -10.96 4.12 27.72
CA ASP A 150 -10.68 2.69 27.96
C ASP A 150 -11.46 1.77 26.99
N SER A 151 -11.15 1.80 25.69
CA SER A 151 -11.84 1.01 24.67
C SER A 151 -11.09 -0.29 24.36
N SER A 152 -11.80 -1.42 24.39
CA SER A 152 -11.27 -2.76 24.07
C SER A 152 -10.70 -2.90 22.65
N ALA A 153 -11.02 -1.98 21.74
CA ALA A 153 -10.42 -1.93 20.41
C ALA A 153 -8.95 -1.48 20.45
N PHE A 154 -8.60 -0.61 21.41
CA PHE A 154 -7.23 -0.17 21.66
C PHE A 154 -6.39 -1.31 22.24
N ASP A 155 -6.93 -2.07 23.20
CA ASP A 155 -6.24 -3.25 23.76
C ASP A 155 -5.88 -4.29 22.68
N GLN A 156 -6.78 -4.49 21.72
CA GLN A 156 -6.53 -5.39 20.58
C GLN A 156 -5.45 -4.87 19.63
N LEU A 157 -5.20 -3.56 19.62
CA LEU A 157 -4.15 -2.93 18.81
C LEU A 157 -2.79 -2.97 19.53
N VAL A 158 -2.77 -2.62 20.81
CA VAL A 158 -1.55 -2.57 21.63
C VAL A 158 -1.01 -3.97 21.92
N GLY A 159 -1.88 -4.98 21.86
CA GLY A 159 -1.54 -6.36 22.15
C GLY A 159 -1.97 -6.67 23.59
N SER A 160 -2.89 -7.63 23.72
CA SER A 160 -3.20 -8.25 25.01
C SER A 160 -1.94 -8.87 25.63
N PRO A 161 -1.87 -9.04 26.96
CA PRO A 161 -0.79 -9.75 27.63
C PRO A 161 -0.54 -11.09 26.94
N ILE A 162 0.72 -11.33 26.64
CA ILE A 162 1.24 -12.50 25.92
C ILE A 162 0.75 -13.77 26.61
N ASP A 163 -0.15 -14.51 25.97
CA ASP A 163 -0.35 -15.93 26.28
C ASP A 163 0.92 -16.68 25.84
N PRO A 164 1.62 -17.40 26.73
CA PRO A 164 2.91 -18.01 26.44
C PRO A 164 2.87 -19.14 25.39
N ASP A 165 1.69 -19.55 24.93
CA ASP A 165 1.50 -20.75 24.10
C ASP A 165 1.04 -20.49 22.66
N HIS A 166 0.94 -19.23 22.20
CA HIS A 166 0.65 -18.93 20.79
C HIS A 166 1.71 -18.01 20.18
N HIS A 167 2.67 -18.66 19.51
CA HIS A 167 3.62 -18.05 18.61
C HIS A 167 2.86 -17.49 17.39
N PHE A 168 2.40 -16.24 17.47
CA PHE A 168 2.24 -15.24 16.39
C PHE A 168 1.27 -14.15 16.85
N SER A 169 1.79 -13.12 17.51
CA SER A 169 1.12 -11.83 17.58
C SER A 169 2.19 -10.75 17.55
N PHE A 170 2.44 -10.20 16.36
CA PHE A 170 3.29 -9.03 16.20
C PHE A 170 2.55 -7.84 16.83
N PRO A 171 3.09 -7.21 17.88
CA PRO A 171 2.53 -5.96 18.40
C PRO A 171 2.63 -4.91 17.29
N VAL A 172 1.56 -4.13 17.11
CA VAL A 172 1.46 -3.07 16.08
C VAL A 172 2.62 -2.06 16.18
N PHE A 173 3.23 -1.94 17.36
CA PHE A 173 4.38 -1.08 17.61
C PHE A 173 5.67 -1.50 16.87
N GLU A 174 5.85 -2.77 16.49
CA GLU A 174 7.05 -3.18 15.73
C GLU A 174 7.04 -2.70 14.27
N PHE A 175 5.88 -2.31 13.73
CA PHE A 175 5.78 -1.80 12.35
C PHE A 175 6.02 -0.29 12.24
N LEU A 176 6.19 0.41 13.36
CA LEU A 176 6.36 1.87 13.41
C LEU A 176 7.82 2.33 13.59
N LEU A 177 8.80 1.41 13.56
CA LEU A 177 10.23 1.67 13.75
C LEU A 177 11.08 1.24 12.56
#